data_AF-A0A822EH43-F1
#
_entry.id   AF-A0A822EH43-F1
#
_cell.length_a   1.000
_cell.length_b   1.000
_cell.length_c   1.000
_cell.angle_alpha   90.00
_cell.angle_beta   90.00
_cell.angle_gamma   90.00
#
_symmetry.space_group_name_H-M   'P 1'
#
loop_
_entity.id
_entity.type
_entity.pdbx_description
1 polymer ?
#
loop_
_entity_poly.entity_id
_entity_poly.type
_entity_poly.pdbx_seq_one_letter_code
_entity_poly.pdbx_strand_id
1 'polypeptide(L)'
;MKLDKLIENIKLIAGNRKQDPENIEWDADIRRKVPELAAHIFALWTLKNAEHYFEAEGSDNRDNYLLQPHAAQVISIFRMLGIGDKNEELKNNLVQIGTGEGKSITLGSMACILALLGFDVRCACYSQYLSHRDYTAFV
;
A
#
# COMPACT_ATOMS: atom_id res chain seq x y z
N MET A 1 2.64 -20.19 7.03
CA MET A 1 1.86 -18.95 6.83
C MET A 1 1.31 -18.96 5.40
N LYS A 2 0.02 -18.64 5.17
CA LYS A 2 -0.62 -18.75 3.84
C LYS A 2 -0.35 -17.52 2.94
N LEU A 3 0.90 -17.12 2.74
CA LEU A 3 1.21 -15.95 1.90
C LEU A 3 0.81 -16.21 0.45
N ASP A 4 0.98 -17.43 -0.04
CA ASP A 4 0.71 -17.78 -1.45
C ASP A 4 -0.73 -17.47 -1.83
N LYS A 5 -1.69 -17.76 -0.94
CA LYS A 5 -3.10 -17.44 -1.17
C LYS A 5 -3.36 -15.92 -1.23
N LEU A 6 -2.67 -15.13 -0.41
CA LEU A 6 -2.78 -13.67 -0.47
C LEU A 6 -2.21 -13.14 -1.78
N ILE A 7 -1.07 -13.68 -2.21
CA ILE A 7 -0.42 -13.30 -3.47
C ILE A 7 -1.30 -13.68 -4.67
N GLU A 8 -1.90 -14.87 -4.66
CA GLU A 8 -2.86 -15.31 -5.68
C GLU A 8 -4.07 -14.37 -5.76
N ASN A 9 -4.66 -14.02 -4.63
CA ASN A 9 -5.78 -13.07 -4.59
C ASN A 9 -5.37 -11.69 -5.14
N ILE A 10 -4.20 -11.18 -4.76
CA ILE A 10 -3.68 -9.90 -5.29
C ILE A 10 -3.58 -9.97 -6.82
N LYS A 11 -2.99 -11.03 -7.36
CA LYS A 11 -2.87 -11.23 -8.81
C LYS A 11 -4.23 -11.30 -9.50
N LEU A 12 -5.20 -11.98 -8.90
CA LEU A 12 -6.57 -12.08 -9.44
C LEU A 12 -7.28 -10.73 -9.45
N ILE A 13 -7.18 -9.94 -8.37
CA ILE A 13 -7.81 -8.62 -8.24
C ILE A 13 -7.19 -7.63 -9.23
N ALA A 14 -5.85 -7.56 -9.24
CA ALA A 14 -5.09 -6.68 -10.13
C ALA A 14 -5.39 -7.01 -11.60
N GLY A 15 -5.38 -8.31 -11.94
CA GLY A 15 -5.44 -8.78 -13.31
C GLY A 15 -4.15 -8.45 -14.08
N ASN A 16 -4.17 -8.66 -15.40
CA ASN A 16 -3.07 -8.29 -16.28
C ASN A 16 -3.38 -6.93 -16.92
N ARG A 17 -3.11 -5.83 -16.20
CA ARG A 17 -3.35 -4.47 -16.68
C ARG A 17 -2.06 -3.77 -17.06
N LYS A 18 -2.17 -2.87 -18.03
CA LYS A 18 -1.14 -1.89 -18.40
C LYS A 18 -1.82 -0.55 -18.59
N GLN A 19 -1.19 0.50 -18.09
CA GLN A 19 -1.67 1.87 -18.26
C GLN A 19 -0.92 2.54 -19.41
N ASP A 20 -1.67 3.26 -20.24
CA ASP A 20 -1.10 4.17 -21.24
C ASP A 20 -0.97 5.56 -20.61
N PRO A 21 0.24 6.15 -20.54
CA PRO A 21 0.42 7.51 -20.03
C PRO A 21 -0.38 8.57 -20.77
N GLU A 22 -0.69 8.38 -22.06
CA GLU A 22 -1.49 9.33 -22.85
C GLU A 22 -2.99 9.14 -22.66
N ASN A 23 -3.41 7.97 -22.17
CA ASN A 23 -4.81 7.60 -21.98
C ASN A 23 -4.99 6.73 -20.74
N ILE A 24 -4.87 7.37 -19.57
CA ILE A 24 -4.99 6.69 -18.27
C ILE A 24 -6.42 6.20 -18.07
N GLU A 25 -6.57 4.90 -17.83
CA GLU A 25 -7.84 4.31 -17.40
C GLU A 25 -8.00 4.48 -15.88
N TRP A 26 -8.99 5.27 -15.47
CA TRP A 26 -9.35 5.47 -14.05
C TRP A 26 -10.87 5.46 -13.83
N ASP A 27 -11.50 4.36 -14.25
CA ASP A 27 -12.94 4.16 -14.13
C ASP A 27 -13.37 3.58 -12.76
N ALA A 28 -14.67 3.39 -12.58
CA ALA A 28 -15.23 2.84 -11.35
C ALA A 28 -14.79 1.39 -11.05
N ASP A 29 -14.48 0.58 -12.07
CA ASP A 29 -13.97 -0.78 -11.85
C ASP A 29 -12.58 -0.75 -11.22
N ILE A 30 -11.69 0.08 -11.76
CA ILE A 30 -10.33 0.27 -11.23
C ILE A 30 -10.40 0.81 -9.80
N ARG A 31 -11.24 1.83 -9.55
CA ARG A 31 -11.37 2.44 -8.22
C ARG A 31 -11.88 1.45 -7.17
N ARG A 32 -12.82 0.57 -7.53
CA ARG A 32 -13.35 -0.47 -6.62
C ARG A 32 -12.29 -1.48 -6.20
N LYS A 33 -11.27 -1.72 -7.02
CA LYS A 33 -10.15 -2.61 -6.70
C LYS A 33 -9.17 -2.02 -5.69
N VAL A 34 -9.08 -0.69 -5.59
CA VAL A 34 -8.11 -0.01 -4.71
C VAL A 34 -8.24 -0.43 -3.24
N PRO A 35 -9.43 -0.39 -2.60
CA PRO A 35 -9.58 -0.86 -1.22
C PRO A 35 -9.25 -2.35 -1.04
N GLU A 36 -9.63 -3.19 -2.00
CA GLU A 36 -9.35 -4.64 -1.95
C GLU A 36 -7.84 -4.92 -2.04
N LEU A 37 -7.14 -4.25 -2.95
CA LEU A 37 -5.69 -4.33 -3.09
C LEU A 37 -5.00 -3.80 -1.83
N ALA A 38 -5.42 -2.66 -1.31
CA ALA A 38 -4.86 -2.08 -0.08
C ALA A 38 -4.98 -3.07 1.09
N ALA A 39 -6.14 -3.70 1.29
CA ALA A 39 -6.33 -4.70 2.34
C ALA A 39 -5.37 -5.89 2.22
N HIS A 40 -5.20 -6.44 1.01
CA HIS A 40 -4.30 -7.57 0.79
C HIS A 40 -2.83 -7.18 0.93
N ILE A 41 -2.43 -6.00 0.44
CA ILE A 41 -1.06 -5.49 0.56
C ILE A 41 -0.71 -5.25 2.02
N PHE A 42 -1.60 -4.62 2.80
CA PHE A 42 -1.38 -4.42 4.22
C PHE A 42 -1.35 -5.73 4.99
N ALA A 43 -2.21 -6.70 4.65
CA ALA A 43 -2.14 -8.03 5.26
C ALA A 43 -0.79 -8.71 4.97
N LEU A 44 -0.31 -8.65 3.73
CA LEU A 44 1.00 -9.19 3.36
C LEU A 44 2.14 -8.47 4.09
N TRP A 45 2.08 -7.14 4.18
CA TRP A 45 3.05 -6.33 4.90
C TRP A 45 3.08 -6.66 6.40
N THR A 46 1.92 -6.74 7.05
CA THR A 46 1.79 -7.17 8.46
C THR A 46 2.45 -8.52 8.68
N LEU A 47 2.14 -9.51 7.82
CA LEU A 47 2.68 -10.86 7.94
C LEU A 47 4.19 -10.92 7.66
N LYS A 48 4.72 -10.16 6.69
CA LYS A 48 6.17 -10.06 6.43
C LYS A 48 6.94 -9.46 7.61
N ASN A 49 6.29 -8.68 8.46
CA ASN A 49 6.90 -8.02 9.62
C ASN A 49 6.48 -8.62 10.97
N ALA A 50 5.87 -9.80 10.98
CA ALA A 50 5.30 -10.43 12.17
C ALA A 50 6.29 -11.32 12.95
N GLU A 51 7.59 -11.29 12.64
CA GLU A 51 8.61 -12.14 13.29
C GLU A 51 8.55 -12.02 14.83
N HIS A 52 8.67 -10.81 15.35
CA HIS A 52 8.60 -10.56 16.80
C HIS A 52 7.23 -10.87 17.40
N TYR A 53 6.15 -10.81 16.63
CA TYR A 53 4.82 -11.22 17.08
C TYR A 53 4.74 -12.74 17.31
N PHE A 54 5.45 -13.53 16.50
CA PHE A 54 5.54 -14.98 16.69
C PHE A 54 6.54 -15.37 17.78
N GLU A 55 7.66 -14.64 17.90
CA GLU A 55 8.65 -14.86 18.96
C GLU A 55 8.11 -14.55 20.36
N ALA A 56 7.21 -13.57 20.49
CA ALA A 56 6.59 -13.18 21.75
C ALA A 56 5.42 -14.09 22.17
N GLU A 57 5.34 -15.32 21.66
CA GLU A 57 4.28 -16.27 22.02
C GLU A 57 4.32 -16.59 23.53
N GLY A 58 3.16 -16.47 24.19
CA GLY A 58 3.04 -16.64 25.65
C GLY A 58 3.36 -15.39 26.49
N SER A 59 3.69 -14.25 25.85
CA SER A 59 3.82 -12.95 26.50
C SER A 59 2.51 -12.16 26.47
N ASP A 60 2.18 -11.45 27.55
CA ASP A 60 1.03 -10.54 27.63
C ASP A 60 1.12 -9.36 26.64
N ASN A 61 2.32 -9.06 26.15
CA ASN A 61 2.59 -7.93 25.25
C ASN A 61 2.69 -8.31 23.77
N ARG A 62 2.32 -9.54 23.40
CA ARG A 62 2.47 -10.07 22.04
C ARG A 62 1.85 -9.16 20.98
N ASP A 63 0.64 -8.65 21.22
CA ASP A 63 -0.10 -7.86 20.24
C ASP A 63 0.57 -6.52 19.89
N ASN A 64 1.45 -6.01 20.76
CA ASN A 64 2.22 -4.79 20.49
C ASN A 64 3.23 -4.95 19.35
N TYR A 65 3.58 -6.20 19.00
CA TYR A 65 4.50 -6.51 17.90
C TYR A 65 3.79 -6.74 16.57
N LEU A 66 2.45 -6.78 16.55
CA LEU A 66 1.69 -6.95 15.31
C LEU A 66 1.52 -5.59 14.62
N LEU A 67 2.33 -5.35 13.58
CA LEU A 67 2.22 -4.12 12.81
C LEU A 67 0.94 -4.12 11.97
N GLN A 68 0.11 -3.08 12.13
CA GLN A 68 -1.11 -2.89 11.35
C GLN A 68 -1.17 -1.46 10.81
N PRO A 69 -1.79 -1.23 9.64
CA PRO A 69 -1.95 0.11 9.13
C PRO A 69 -2.90 0.92 10.01
N HIS A 70 -2.55 2.18 10.27
CA HIS A 70 -3.48 3.12 10.89
C HIS A 70 -4.52 3.57 9.85
N ALA A 71 -5.76 3.82 10.30
CA ALA A 71 -6.82 4.32 9.43
C ALA A 71 -6.42 5.60 8.68
N ALA A 72 -5.63 6.48 9.31
CA ALA A 72 -5.11 7.69 8.68
C ALA A 72 -4.20 7.40 7.47
N GLN A 73 -3.42 6.32 7.50
CA GLN A 73 -2.57 5.90 6.38
C GLN A 73 -3.44 5.41 5.20
N VAL A 74 -4.46 4.61 5.49
CA VAL A 74 -5.42 4.12 4.48
C VAL A 74 -6.18 5.29 3.84
N ILE A 75 -6.71 6.20 4.66
CA ILE A 75 -7.40 7.40 4.18
C ILE A 75 -6.46 8.27 3.34
N SER A 76 -5.20 8.40 3.74
CA SER A 76 -4.21 9.15 2.96
C SER A 76 -4.03 8.57 1.56
N ILE A 77 -3.94 7.25 1.42
CA ILE A 77 -3.89 6.57 0.11
C ILE A 77 -5.15 6.87 -0.70
N PHE A 78 -6.33 6.73 -0.09
CA PHE A 78 -7.60 6.97 -0.79
C PHE A 78 -7.74 8.42 -1.25
N ARG A 79 -7.35 9.39 -0.42
CA ARG A 79 -7.33 10.81 -0.78
C ARG A 79 -6.34 11.10 -1.90
N MET A 80 -5.14 10.51 -1.87
CA MET A 80 -4.15 10.66 -2.95
C MET A 80 -4.68 10.12 -4.28
N LEU A 81 -5.41 9.01 -4.24
CA LEU A 81 -5.96 8.32 -5.43
C LEU A 81 -7.38 8.79 -5.83
N GLY A 82 -7.94 9.80 -5.15
CA GLY A 82 -9.27 10.33 -5.45
C GLY A 82 -10.43 9.38 -5.09
N ILE A 83 -10.21 8.34 -4.30
CA ILE A 83 -11.26 7.38 -3.92
C ILE A 83 -12.25 8.05 -2.95
N GLY A 84 -13.54 7.99 -3.26
CA GLY A 84 -14.60 8.62 -2.46
C GLY A 84 -14.64 10.15 -2.54
N ASP A 85 -13.88 10.77 -3.44
CA ASP A 85 -14.00 12.20 -3.74
C ASP A 85 -15.21 12.48 -4.64
N LYS A 86 -15.70 13.72 -4.70
CA LYS A 86 -16.92 14.08 -5.45
C LYS A 86 -16.88 13.65 -6.93
N ASN A 87 -15.73 13.82 -7.57
CA ASN A 87 -15.54 13.45 -8.98
C ASN A 87 -14.86 12.08 -9.14
N GLU A 88 -14.28 11.54 -8.07
CA GLU A 88 -13.45 10.33 -8.06
C GLU A 88 -12.36 10.26 -9.16
N GLU A 89 -11.77 11.41 -9.48
CA GLU A 89 -10.74 11.52 -10.53
C GLU A 89 -9.34 11.31 -9.94
N LEU A 90 -8.46 10.63 -10.70
CA LEU A 90 -7.04 10.57 -10.36
C LEU A 90 -6.40 11.92 -10.64
N LYS A 91 -6.12 12.67 -9.59
CA LYS A 91 -5.54 14.02 -9.65
C LYS A 91 -4.27 14.10 -8.85
N ASN A 92 -3.48 15.13 -9.16
CA ASN A 92 -2.31 15.49 -8.37
C ASN A 92 -2.76 16.03 -7.01
N ASN A 93 -2.69 15.17 -6.01
CA ASN A 93 -2.99 15.50 -4.62
C ASN A 93 -1.70 15.56 -3.80
N LEU A 94 -1.72 16.34 -2.74
CA LEU A 94 -0.65 16.40 -1.74
C LEU A 94 -1.26 16.15 -0.37
N VAL A 95 -0.72 15.19 0.37
CA VAL A 95 -1.14 14.87 1.74
C VAL A 95 0.02 15.12 2.70
N GLN A 96 -0.26 15.81 3.80
CA GLN A 96 0.70 16.03 4.88
C GLN A 96 0.52 14.94 5.94
N ILE A 97 1.55 14.12 6.10
CA ILE A 97 1.61 13.08 7.14
C ILE A 97 2.72 13.44 8.12
N GLY A 98 2.39 13.46 9.41
CA GLY A 98 3.30 13.82 10.51
C GLY A 98 4.54 12.93 10.59
N THR A 99 5.56 13.38 11.31
CA THR A 99 6.73 12.55 11.63
C THR A 99 6.29 11.44 12.58
N GLY A 100 6.71 10.20 12.31
CA GLY A 100 6.28 9.03 13.08
C GLY A 100 4.99 8.36 12.58
N GLU A 101 4.16 9.08 11.82
CA GLU A 101 2.83 8.60 11.38
C GLU A 101 2.86 7.57 10.21
N GLY A 102 4.05 7.12 9.79
CA GLY A 102 4.19 6.08 8.76
C GLY A 102 4.06 6.56 7.30
N LYS A 103 4.70 7.70 6.98
CA LYS A 103 4.86 8.20 5.60
C LYS A 103 5.36 7.12 4.63
N SER A 104 6.43 6.43 4.99
CA SER A 104 7.05 5.40 4.14
C SER A 104 6.10 4.23 3.89
N ILE A 105 5.33 3.80 4.90
CA ILE A 105 4.34 2.73 4.76
C ILE A 105 3.23 3.14 3.79
N THR A 106 2.73 4.38 3.93
CA THR A 106 1.70 4.95 3.06
C THR A 106 2.19 5.03 1.62
N LEU A 107 3.40 5.56 1.39
CA LEU A 107 3.99 5.72 0.06
C LEU A 107 4.27 4.37 -0.60
N GLY A 108 4.89 3.43 0.12
CA GLY A 108 5.21 2.10 -0.41
C GLY A 108 3.95 1.31 -0.76
N SER A 109 2.93 1.33 0.12
CA SER A 109 1.66 0.65 -0.15
C SER A 109 0.92 1.26 -1.35
N MET A 110 0.88 2.60 -1.45
CA MET A 110 0.32 3.29 -2.62
C MET A 110 1.07 2.92 -3.90
N ALA A 111 2.40 2.84 -3.84
CA ALA A 111 3.22 2.47 -4.99
C ALA A 111 2.94 1.05 -5.45
N CYS A 112 2.80 0.09 -4.52
CA CYS A 112 2.38 -1.28 -4.84
C CYS A 112 0.99 -1.31 -5.51
N ILE A 113 0.02 -0.56 -4.99
CA ILE A 113 -1.34 -0.50 -5.58
C ILE A 113 -1.27 0.00 -7.02
N LEU A 114 -0.60 1.13 -7.26
CA LEU A 114 -0.46 1.71 -8.60
C LEU A 114 0.29 0.77 -9.55
N ALA A 115 1.39 0.15 -9.09
CA ALA A 115 2.13 -0.81 -9.90
C ALA A 115 1.27 -2.02 -10.30
N LEU A 116 0.46 -2.55 -9.37
CA LEU A 116 -0.48 -3.65 -9.63
C LEU A 116 -1.62 -3.25 -10.59
N LEU A 117 -2.00 -1.98 -10.60
CA LEU A 117 -2.97 -1.44 -11.55
C LEU A 117 -2.37 -1.10 -12.93
N GLY A 118 -1.07 -1.40 -13.13
CA GLY A 118 -0.39 -1.29 -14.42
C GLY A 118 0.33 0.04 -14.67
N PHE A 119 0.50 0.88 -13.65
CA PHE A 119 1.25 2.14 -13.74
C PHE A 119 2.77 1.92 -13.60
N ASP A 120 3.56 2.76 -14.27
CA ASP A 120 5.00 2.91 -13.97
C ASP A 120 5.17 3.89 -12.80
N VAL A 121 5.60 3.37 -11.65
CA VAL A 121 5.65 4.13 -10.39
C VAL A 121 7.08 4.43 -9.99
N ARG A 122 7.36 5.71 -9.71
CA ARG A 122 8.65 6.17 -9.20
C ARG A 122 8.47 6.85 -7.85
N CYS A 123 9.10 6.30 -6.83
CA CYS A 123 9.16 6.90 -5.50
C CYS A 123 10.44 7.70 -5.34
N ALA A 124 10.32 8.98 -4.96
CA ALA A 124 11.46 9.84 -4.65
C ALA A 124 11.50 10.13 -3.14
N CYS A 125 12.67 9.96 -2.53
CA CYS A 125 12.93 10.34 -1.15
C CYS A 125 14.07 11.38 -1.10
N TYR A 126 14.21 12.06 0.04
CA TYR A 126 15.19 13.13 0.22
C TYR A 126 16.65 12.69 0.00
N SER A 127 17.00 11.44 0.31
CA SER A 127 18.36 10.91 0.16
C SER A 127 18.37 9.49 -0.36
N GLN A 128 19.50 9.08 -0.96
CA GLN A 128 19.71 7.71 -1.45
C GLN A 128 19.51 6.67 -0.34
N TYR A 129 19.99 6.97 0.87
CA TYR A 129 19.79 6.10 2.04
C TYR A 129 18.29 5.88 2.34
N LEU A 130 17.49 6.96 2.37
CA LEU A 130 16.06 6.85 2.63
C LEU A 130 15.33 6.11 1.51
N SER A 131 15.68 6.39 0.25
CA SER A 131 15.12 5.65 -0.89
C SER A 131 15.42 4.16 -0.80
N HIS A 132 16.66 3.78 -0.47
CA HIS A 132 17.05 2.38 -0.36
C HIS A 132 16.36 1.68 0.82
N ARG A 133 16.32 2.33 1.99
CA ARG A 133 15.64 1.81 3.18
C ARG A 133 14.16 1.56 2.90
N ASP A 134 13.47 2.53 2.30
CA ASP A 134 12.03 2.43 2.04
C ASP A 134 11.74 1.41 0.93
N TYR A 135 12.61 1.27 -0.08
CA TYR A 135 12.52 0.20 -1.08
C TYR A 135 12.65 -1.18 -0.42
N THR A 136 13.71 -1.42 0.35
CA THR A 136 14.00 -2.71 1.00
C THR A 136 12.88 -3.15 1.95
N ALA A 137 12.15 -2.22 2.56
CA ALA A 137 11.00 -2.55 3.41
C ALA A 137 9.81 -3.20 2.66
N PHE A 138 9.77 -3.09 1.33
CA PHE A 138 8.65 -3.58 0.49
C PHE A 138 9.01 -4.69 -0.50
N VAL A 139 10.30 -4.97 -0.73
CA VAL A 139 10.78 -6.09 -1.57
C VAL A 139 10.93 -7.38 -0.76
#